data_AF-A0A7Y5SQB5-F1
#
_entry.id   AF-A0A7Y5SQB5-F1
#
_cell.length_a   1.000
_cell.length_b   1.000
_cell.length_c   1.000
_cell.angle_alpha   90.00
_cell.angle_beta   90.00
_cell.angle_gamma   90.00
#
_symmetry.space_group_name_H-M   'P 1'
#
loop_
_entity.id
_entity.type
_entity.pdbx_description
1 polymer ?
#
loop_
_entity_poly.entity_id
_entity_poly.type
_entity_poly.pdbx_seq_one_letter_code
_entity_poly.pdbx_strand_id
1 'polypeptide(L)'
;MSIQVVCPNGHSLHVKEDCAGKTGLCPICKARIQVPRPAREELDEDAILGIIGPYEPGRARSTVSAEGSRPWLSGGSPPKKSCDKCNREIDAATHICPFCHTYIAGLKDF
;
A
#
# COMPACT_ATOMS: atom_id res chain seq x y z
N MET A 1 -10.96 4.68 18.00
CA MET A 1 -12.27 5.25 17.61
C MET A 1 -13.37 4.68 18.50
N SER A 2 -14.59 5.24 18.44
CA SER A 2 -15.77 4.77 19.16
C SER A 2 -16.86 4.35 18.18
N ILE A 3 -17.60 3.30 18.51
CA ILE A 3 -18.72 2.77 17.74
C ILE A 3 -20.02 3.26 18.38
N GLN A 4 -20.91 3.84 17.59
CA GLN A 4 -22.24 4.24 18.03
C GLN A 4 -23.22 3.08 17.83
N VAL A 5 -23.84 2.65 18.93
CA VAL A 5 -24.82 1.56 18.96
C VAL A 5 -26.12 2.05 19.54
N VAL A 6 -27.23 1.63 18.94
CA VAL A 6 -28.57 1.86 19.48
C VAL A 6 -29.08 0.57 20.11
N CYS A 7 -29.45 0.65 21.38
CA CYS A 7 -30.10 -0.44 22.09
C CYS A 7 -31.50 -0.69 21.50
N PRO A 8 -32.06 -1.92 21.55
CA PRO A 8 -33.44 -2.19 21.14
C PRO A 8 -34.51 -1.34 21.83
N ASN A 9 -34.22 -0.75 23.00
CA ASN A 9 -35.11 0.18 23.71
C ASN A 9 -34.91 1.64 23.30
N GLY A 10 -34.06 1.94 22.31
CA GLY A 10 -33.85 3.30 21.77
C GLY A 10 -32.72 4.11 22.40
N HIS A 11 -31.90 3.54 23.29
CA HIS A 11 -30.79 4.26 23.90
C HIS A 11 -29.55 4.28 23.01
N SER A 12 -28.99 5.47 22.78
CA SER A 12 -27.72 5.67 22.08
C SER A 12 -26.53 5.44 23.01
N LEU A 13 -25.62 4.55 22.62
CA LEU A 13 -24.46 4.14 23.39
C LEU A 13 -23.20 4.34 22.55
N HIS A 14 -22.19 4.97 23.13
CA HIS A 14 -20.87 5.07 22.53
C HIS A 14 -19.96 4.06 23.20
N VAL A 15 -19.56 3.03 22.46
CA VAL A 15 -18.70 1.96 22.96
C VAL A 15 -17.34 2.02 22.27
N LYS A 16 -16.30 1.54 22.94
CA LYS A 16 -14.96 1.46 22.35
C LYS A 16 -14.92 0.40 21.26
N GLU A 17 -13.99 0.52 20.32
CA GLU A 17 -13.76 -0.50 19.30
C GLU A 17 -13.38 -1.87 19.88
N ASP A 18 -12.77 -1.95 21.06
CA ASP A 18 -12.52 -3.21 21.77
C ASP A 18 -13.80 -4.00 22.12
N CYS A 19 -14.95 -3.34 22.08
CA CYS A 19 -16.26 -3.94 22.29
C CYS A 19 -16.90 -4.41 20.97
N ALA A 20 -16.28 -4.15 19.81
CA ALA A 20 -16.77 -4.59 18.50
C ALA A 20 -16.95 -6.11 18.44
N GLY A 21 -18.12 -6.57 17.97
CA GLY A 21 -18.46 -7.99 17.88
C GLY A 21 -18.80 -8.67 19.20
N LYS A 22 -18.72 -7.97 20.34
CA LYS A 22 -19.07 -8.51 21.66
C LYS A 22 -20.53 -8.20 22.00
N THR A 23 -21.12 -9.06 22.83
CA THR A 23 -22.44 -8.84 23.42
C THR A 23 -22.29 -8.15 24.78
N GLY A 24 -22.96 -7.01 24.96
CA GLY A 24 -22.96 -6.23 26.19
C GLY A 24 -24.37 -6.03 26.74
N LEU A 25 -24.46 -5.36 27.89
CA LEU A 25 -25.73 -4.90 28.45
C LEU A 25 -25.81 -3.38 28.33
N CYS A 26 -26.99 -2.87 28.00
CA CYS A 26 -27.23 -1.43 28.04
C CYS A 26 -27.16 -0.92 29.49
N PRO A 27 -26.38 0.14 29.79
CA PRO A 27 -26.29 0.71 31.14
C PRO A 27 -27.60 1.30 31.66
N ILE A 28 -28.54 1.63 30.78
CA ILE A 28 -29.80 2.31 31.15
C ILE A 28 -30.92 1.29 31.40
N CYS A 29 -31.14 0.38 30.46
CA CYS A 29 -32.27 -0.58 30.52
C CYS A 29 -31.84 -2.03 30.76
N LYS A 30 -30.53 -2.31 30.84
CA LYS A 30 -29.95 -3.66 31.00
C LYS A 30 -30.35 -4.67 29.93
N ALA A 31 -30.90 -4.21 28.79
CA ALA A 31 -31.16 -5.08 27.65
C ALA A 31 -29.84 -5.54 27.02
N ARG A 32 -29.86 -6.75 26.45
CA ARG A 32 -28.72 -7.30 25.70
C ARG A 32 -28.56 -6.55 24.39
N ILE A 33 -27.35 -6.07 24.13
CA ILE A 33 -26.96 -5.39 22.90
C ILE A 33 -25.79 -6.13 22.25
N GLN A 34 -25.83 -6.28 20.93
CA GLN A 34 -24.70 -6.79 20.17
C GLN A 34 -24.02 -5.61 19.48
N VAL A 35 -22.73 -5.42 19.72
CA VAL A 35 -21.98 -4.34 19.07
C VAL A 35 -21.59 -4.81 17.66
N PRO A 36 -22.03 -4.14 16.59
CA PRO A 36 -21.64 -4.50 15.24
C PRO A 36 -20.13 -4.31 15.11
N ARG A 37 -19.47 -5.31 14.54
CA ARG A 37 -18.07 -5.18 14.15
C ARG A 37 -18.09 -4.41 12.83
N PRO A 38 -17.50 -3.21 12.75
CA PRO A 38 -17.27 -2.62 11.43
C PRO A 38 -16.44 -3.64 10.67
N ALA A 39 -17.00 -4.17 9.58
CA ALA A 39 -16.19 -4.92 8.64
C ALA A 39 -15.07 -3.96 8.28
N ARG A 40 -13.83 -4.33 8.61
CA ARG A 40 -12.70 -3.69 7.96
C ARG A 40 -12.93 -4.09 6.51
N GLU A 41 -13.47 -3.17 5.71
CA GLU A 41 -13.52 -3.34 4.27
C GLU A 41 -12.05 -3.58 3.92
N GLU A 42 -11.72 -4.84 3.67
CA GLU A 42 -10.48 -5.19 3.03
C GLU A 42 -10.62 -4.53 1.68
N LEU A 43 -10.13 -3.29 1.60
CA LEU A 43 -10.08 -2.54 0.36
C LEU A 43 -9.18 -3.37 -0.53
N ASP A 44 -9.81 -4.20 -1.35
CA ASP A 44 -9.16 -4.99 -2.37
C ASP A 44 -8.35 -4.02 -3.22
N GLU A 45 -7.07 -4.32 -3.44
CA GLU A 45 -6.14 -3.43 -4.15
C GLU A 45 -6.71 -3.01 -5.51
N ASP A 46 -7.50 -3.88 -6.14
CA ASP A 46 -8.28 -3.65 -7.36
C ASP A 46 -9.30 -2.50 -7.25
N ALA A 47 -9.95 -2.31 -6.09
CA ALA A 47 -10.87 -1.19 -5.87
C ALA A 47 -10.14 0.15 -5.76
N ILE A 48 -8.90 0.14 -5.25
CA ILE A 48 -8.04 1.31 -5.17
C ILE A 48 -7.49 1.67 -6.57
N LEU A 49 -7.10 0.66 -7.35
CA LEU A 49 -6.71 0.78 -8.77
C LEU A 49 -7.86 1.32 -9.64
N GLY A 50 -9.11 0.99 -9.33
CA GLY A 50 -10.29 1.53 -10.03
C GLY A 50 -10.48 3.04 -9.87
N ILE A 51 -10.09 3.62 -8.73
CA ILE A 51 -10.23 5.06 -8.45
C ILE A 51 -9.07 5.86 -9.05
N ILE A 52 -7.86 5.31 -9.01
CA ILE A 52 -6.64 5.97 -9.50
C ILE A 52 -6.45 5.74 -11.02
N GLY A 53 -7.19 4.79 -11.59
CA GLY A 53 -7.05 4.34 -12.97
C GLY A 53 -6.01 3.23 -13.07
N PRO A 54 -6.11 2.37 -14.11
CA PRO A 54 -5.19 1.25 -14.28
C PRO A 54 -3.75 1.78 -14.33
N TYR A 55 -2.89 1.25 -13.46
CA TYR A 55 -1.46 1.49 -13.54
C TYR A 55 -0.93 0.79 -14.79
N GLU A 56 -0.79 1.56 -15.87
CA GLU A 56 -0.08 1.15 -17.09
C GLU A 56 1.40 1.55 -16.91
N PRO A 57 2.31 0.64 -16.51
CA PRO A 57 3.74 0.94 -16.34
C PRO A 57 4.43 1.42 -17.64
N GLY A 58 3.72 1.52 -18.76
CA GLY A 58 4.19 2.09 -20.02
C GLY A 58 3.81 3.55 -20.29
N ARG A 59 2.89 4.17 -19.53
CA ARG A 59 2.33 5.49 -19.89
C ARG A 59 3.02 6.70 -19.23
N ALA A 60 3.96 6.49 -18.31
CA ALA A 60 4.76 7.60 -17.74
C ALA A 60 5.73 8.26 -18.74
N ARG A 61 5.82 7.75 -19.97
CA ARG A 61 6.68 8.29 -21.03
C ARG A 61 5.86 8.64 -22.27
N SER A 62 4.94 9.61 -22.19
CA SER A 62 4.42 10.33 -23.37
C SER A 62 3.53 11.50 -22.97
N THR A 63 4.13 12.58 -22.48
CA THR A 63 3.52 13.92 -22.55
C THR A 63 4.38 14.80 -23.44
N VAL A 64 4.21 14.67 -24.76
CA VAL A 64 4.24 15.76 -25.75
C VAL A 64 3.76 15.19 -27.09
N SER A 65 2.66 15.74 -27.60
CA SER A 65 2.26 15.56 -29.00
C SER A 65 3.13 16.49 -29.84
N ALA A 66 3.95 15.94 -30.73
CA ALA A 66 4.38 16.62 -31.94
C ALA A 66 4.89 15.57 -32.92
N GLU A 67 4.32 15.60 -34.12
CA GLU A 67 4.85 14.93 -35.30
C GLU A 67 6.37 15.07 -35.40
N GLY A 68 7.08 13.97 -35.60
CA GLY A 68 8.53 14.02 -35.74
C GLY A 68 9.22 12.67 -35.58
N SER A 69 9.18 11.87 -36.65
CA SER A 69 9.94 10.64 -36.82
C SER A 69 11.42 10.78 -36.42
N ARG A 70 11.87 10.10 -35.36
CA ARG A 70 13.24 9.52 -35.26
C ARG A 70 13.22 8.27 -34.36
N PRO A 71 13.68 7.09 -34.83
CA PRO A 71 13.93 5.96 -33.95
C PRO A 71 15.26 6.20 -33.21
N TRP A 72 15.18 6.47 -31.91
CA TRP A 72 16.36 6.62 -31.08
C TRP A 72 16.81 5.26 -30.55
N LEU A 73 17.65 4.60 -31.34
CA LEU A 73 18.61 3.63 -30.84
C LEU A 73 19.57 4.39 -29.92
N SER A 74 19.58 4.09 -28.63
CA SER A 74 20.68 4.43 -27.73
C SER A 74 20.79 3.39 -26.64
N GLY A 75 21.55 2.35 -26.96
CA GLY A 75 22.14 1.48 -25.96
C GLY A 75 23.25 2.23 -25.23
N GLY A 76 23.06 2.39 -23.93
CA GLY A 76 24.16 2.37 -22.98
C GLY A 76 23.86 1.21 -22.05
N SER A 77 24.69 0.17 -22.02
CA SER A 77 24.61 -0.78 -20.90
C SER A 77 24.82 0.02 -19.61
N PRO A 78 23.91 -0.07 -18.63
CA PRO A 78 24.12 0.62 -17.37
C PRO A 78 25.44 0.13 -16.75
N PRO A 79 26.20 1.02 -16.09
CA PRO A 79 27.44 0.62 -15.44
C PRO A 79 27.14 -0.48 -14.44
N LYS A 80 27.97 -1.52 -14.42
CA LYS A 80 27.80 -2.68 -13.53
C LYS A 80 28.79 -2.59 -12.38
N LYS A 81 28.38 -3.00 -11.18
CA LYS A 81 29.24 -3.12 -9.98
C LYS A 81 29.13 -4.53 -9.41
N SER A 82 30.14 -4.95 -8.65
CA SER A 82 30.10 -6.23 -7.92
C SER A 82 29.63 -6.01 -6.49
N CYS A 83 28.77 -6.89 -5.99
CA CYS A 83 28.36 -6.88 -4.58
C CYS A 83 29.48 -7.39 -3.65
N ASP A 84 29.78 -6.69 -2.56
CA ASP A 84 30.83 -7.05 -1.59
C ASP A 84 30.56 -8.31 -0.75
N LYS A 85 29.31 -8.80 -0.73
CA LYS A 85 28.94 -10.01 0.04
C LYS A 85 28.95 -11.28 -0.78
N CYS A 86 28.37 -11.23 -1.97
CA CYS A 86 28.24 -12.42 -2.82
C CYS A 86 29.08 -12.36 -4.09
N ASN A 87 29.86 -11.29 -4.28
CA ASN A 87 30.74 -11.07 -5.43
C ASN A 87 30.06 -11.18 -6.82
N ARG A 88 28.73 -11.09 -6.87
CA ARG A 88 27.97 -11.16 -8.13
C ARG A 88 27.90 -9.80 -8.80
N GLU A 89 27.96 -9.81 -10.12
CA GLU A 89 27.78 -8.65 -10.98
C GLU A 89 26.30 -8.20 -10.95
N ILE A 90 26.09 -6.92 -10.69
CA ILE A 90 24.79 -6.29 -10.53
C ILE A 90 24.81 -4.87 -11.11
N ASP A 91 23.64 -4.28 -11.29
CA ASP A 91 23.51 -2.93 -11.82
C ASP A 91 24.02 -1.87 -10.82
N ALA A 92 24.76 -0.86 -11.29
CA ALA A 92 25.32 0.17 -10.42
C ALA A 92 24.25 1.04 -9.74
N ALA A 93 23.03 1.15 -10.30
CA ALA A 93 21.91 1.84 -9.69
C ALA A 93 21.19 0.98 -8.61
N THR A 94 21.59 -0.28 -8.42
CA THR A 94 20.97 -1.14 -7.40
C THR A 94 21.53 -0.83 -6.00
N HIS A 95 20.65 -0.56 -5.04
CA HIS A 95 21.03 -0.27 -3.64
C HIS A 95 20.92 -1.50 -2.74
N ILE A 96 20.23 -2.55 -3.19
CA ILE A 96 20.06 -3.82 -2.48
C ILE A 96 20.35 -4.96 -3.46
N CYS A 97 21.37 -5.77 -3.18
CA CYS A 97 21.74 -6.89 -4.06
C CYS A 97 20.58 -7.92 -4.14
N PRO A 98 20.09 -8.28 -5.34
CA PRO A 98 18.97 -9.23 -5.50
C PRO A 98 19.33 -10.69 -5.17
N PHE A 99 20.61 -10.98 -4.95
CA PHE A 99 21.09 -12.34 -4.73
C PHE A 99 21.35 -12.66 -3.26
N CYS A 100 21.80 -11.68 -2.48
CA CYS A 100 22.12 -11.84 -1.07
C CYS A 100 21.38 -10.85 -0.17
N HIS A 101 20.54 -9.98 -0.75
CA HIS A 101 19.77 -8.94 -0.07
C HIS A 101 20.59 -8.02 0.83
N THR A 102 21.89 -7.89 0.55
CA THR A 102 22.75 -6.95 1.25
C THR A 102 22.67 -5.57 0.61
N TYR A 103 22.68 -4.54 1.46
CA TYR A 103 22.74 -3.15 1.05
C TYR A 103 24.13 -2.76 0.52
N ILE A 104 24.16 -2.06 -0.62
CA ILE A 104 25.35 -1.86 -1.48
C ILE A 104 25.38 -0.45 -2.12
N ALA A 105 24.72 0.54 -1.50
CA ALA A 105 24.80 1.92 -1.97
C ALA A 105 26.23 2.46 -1.82
N GLY A 106 26.70 3.16 -2.85
CA GLY A 106 28.03 3.79 -2.86
C GLY A 106 27.95 5.26 -2.45
N LEU A 107 29.11 5.86 -2.14
CA LEU A 107 29.24 7.27 -1.72
C LEU A 107 28.70 8.31 -2.74
N LYS A 108 28.35 7.88 -3.97
CA LYS A 108 27.76 8.69 -5.05
C LYS A 108 26.23 8.78 -4.99
N ASP A 109 25.61 8.17 -3.98
CA ASP A 109 24.16 8.15 -3.77
C ASP A 109 23.67 9.23 -2.78
N PHE A 110 24.58 10.07 -2.27
CA PHE A 110 24.30 11.22 -1.40
C PHE A 110 24.54 12.54 -2.12
#